data_AF-A0A2V8KFH6-F1
#
_entry.id   AF-A0A2V8KFH6-F1
#
_cell.length_a   1.000
_cell.length_b   1.000
_cell.length_c   1.000
_cell.angle_alpha   90.00
_cell.angle_beta   90.00
_cell.angle_gamma   90.00
#
_symmetry.space_group_name_H-M   'P 1'
#
loop_
_entity.id
_entity.type
_entity.pdbx_description
1 polymer ?
#
loop_
_entity_poly.entity_id
_entity_poly.type
_entity_poly.pdbx_seq_one_letter_code
_entity_poly.pdbx_strand_id
1 'polypeptide(L)' 'VFGGTLEGMIFALNATTGERLWTFSSNGPVFASPISYTANGKQLISIPAGDLIVTFGLD' A
#
# COMPACT_ATOMS: atom_id res chain seq x y z
N VAL A 1 2.31 9.19 0.93
CA VAL A 1 3.33 8.16 1.29
C VAL A 1 2.62 6.84 1.53
N PHE A 2 3.10 5.74 0.95
CA PHE A 2 2.53 4.40 1.14
C PHE A 2 3.49 3.54 1.94
N GLY A 3 2.95 2.63 2.76
CA GLY A 3 3.73 1.69 3.54
C GLY A 3 2.86 0.63 4.19
N GLY A 4 3.50 -0.21 4.99
CA GLY A 4 2.77 -1.14 5.85
C GLY A 4 3.56 -1.54 7.09
N THR A 5 2.90 -2.29 7.97
CA THR A 5 3.44 -2.72 9.25
C THR A 5 3.55 -4.25 9.34
N LEU A 6 4.27 -4.75 10.34
CA LEU A 6 4.40 -6.17 10.60
C LEU A 6 3.09 -6.80 11.12
N GLU A 7 2.19 -5.99 11.66
CA GLU A 7 0.83 -6.39 12.05
C GLU A 7 -0.13 -6.48 10.86
N GLY A 8 0.36 -6.24 9.64
CA GLY A 8 -0.41 -6.36 8.40
C GLY A 8 -1.27 -5.15 8.06
N MET A 9 -1.05 -4.00 8.68
CA MET A 9 -1.70 -2.77 8.25
C MET A 9 -0.97 -2.20 7.03
N ILE A 10 -1.67 -2.03 5.92
CA ILE A 10 -1.24 -1.19 4.79
C ILE A 10 -1.86 0.19 4.98
N PHE A 11 -1.12 1.26 4.70
CA PHE A 11 -1.61 2.62 4.88
C PHE A 11 -1.15 3.57 3.77
N ALA A 12 -1.93 4.64 3.60
CA ALA A 12 -1.51 5.84 2.90
C ALA A 12 -1.58 7.06 3.81
N LEU A 13 -0.54 7.88 3.76
CA LEU A 13 -0.43 9.14 4.50
C LEU A 13 -0.36 10.32 3.53
N ASN A 14 -0.90 11.45 3.96
CA ASN A 14 -0.63 12.75 3.38
C ASN A 14 0.89 13.01 3.46
N ALA A 15 1.51 13.36 2.34
CA ALA A 15 2.96 13.48 2.25
C ALA A 15 3.52 14.70 3.02
N THR A 16 2.69 15.72 3.25
CA THR A 16 3.09 16.95 3.94
C THR A 16 2.76 16.89 5.43
N THR A 17 1.56 16.44 5.79
CA THR A 17 1.09 16.46 7.19
C THR A 17 1.36 15.16 7.94
N GLY A 18 1.60 14.05 7.21
CA GLY A 18 1.69 12.71 7.79
C GLY A 18 0.34 12.13 8.23
N GLU A 19 -0.76 12.86 8.03
CA GLU A 19 -2.10 12.40 8.39
C GLU A 19 -2.51 11.19 7.55
N ARG A 20 -3.22 10.26 8.18
CA ARG A 20 -3.65 9.02 7.54
C ARG A 20 -4.83 9.28 6.60
N LEU A 21 -4.62 9.01 5.32
CA LEU A 21 -5.65 9.10 4.28
C LEU A 21 -6.54 7.86 4.29
N TRP A 22 -5.92 6.68 4.36
CA TRP A 22 -6.63 5.40 4.44
C TRP A 22 -5.74 4.30 5.03
N THR A 23 -6.40 3.20 5.42
CA THR A 23 -5.77 1.94 5.85
C THR A 23 -6.48 0.75 5.26
N PHE A 24 -5.74 -0.33 5.07
CA PHE A 24 -6.26 -1.63 4.70
C PHE A 24 -5.61 -2.70 5.59
N SER A 25 -6.42 -3.50 6.28
CA SER A 25 -5.92 -4.65 7.04
C SER A 25 -5.71 -5.82 6.08
N SER A 26 -4.44 -6.11 5.81
CA SER A 26 -4.06 -7.32 5.08
C SER A 26 -3.99 -8.52 6.00
N ASN A 27 -4.05 -9.73 5.44
CA ASN A 27 -3.99 -10.99 6.19
C ASN A 27 -2.55 -11.46 6.48
N GLY A 28 -1.55 -10.57 6.37
CA GLY A 28 -0.17 -10.93 6.61
C GLY A 28 0.76 -9.73 6.79
N PRO A 29 1.96 -9.93 7.34
CA PRO A 29 2.94 -8.87 7.56
C PRO A 29 3.40 -8.22 6.24
N VAL A 30 3.63 -6.90 6.28
CA VAL A 30 4.25 -6.17 5.16
C VAL A 30 5.75 -6.04 5.40
N PHE A 31 6.54 -6.89 4.75
CA PHE A 31 8.00 -6.88 4.88
C PHE A 31 8.71 -6.01 3.84
N ALA A 32 8.10 -5.86 2.67
CA ALA A 32 8.71 -5.20 1.52
C ALA A 32 8.08 -3.83 1.25
N SER A 33 8.85 -2.97 0.59
CA SER A 33 8.37 -1.64 0.21
C SER A 33 7.31 -1.72 -0.91
N PRO A 34 6.29 -0.84 -0.89
CA PRO A 34 5.37 -0.67 -2.00
C PRO A 34 6.08 -0.29 -3.30
N ILE A 35 5.53 -0.72 -4.44
CA ILE A 35 5.94 -0.25 -5.77
C ILE A 35 4.79 0.51 -6.45
N SER A 36 5.12 1.57 -7.18
CA SER A 36 4.18 2.31 -8.04
C SER A 36 4.51 2.05 -9.50
N TYR A 37 3.48 1.81 -10.32
CA TYR A 37 3.61 1.62 -11.76
C TYR A 37 2.32 2.02 -12.49
N THR A 38 2.36 2.07 -13.82
CA THR A 38 1.18 2.29 -14.66
C THR A 38 0.90 1.03 -15.46
N ALA A 39 -0.36 0.61 -15.50
CA ALA A 39 -0.83 -0.46 -16.38
C ALA A 39 -2.20 -0.07 -16.96
N ASN A 40 -2.38 -0.28 -18.27
CA ASN A 40 -3.63 0.06 -18.98
C ASN A 40 -4.14 1.49 -18.70
N GLY A 41 -3.22 2.46 -18.58
CA GLY A 41 -3.56 3.87 -18.33
C GLY A 41 -3.94 4.20 -16.88
N LYS A 42 -3.92 3.24 -15.95
CA LYS A 42 -4.20 3.47 -14.52
C LYS A 42 -2.93 3.37 -13.68
N GLN A 43 -2.76 4.30 -12.74
CA GLN A 43 -1.68 4.22 -11.76
C GLN A 43 -2.05 3.22 -10.66
N LEU A 44 -1.11 2.31 -10.37
CA LEU A 44 -1.29 1.21 -9.44
C LEU A 44 -0.19 1.22 -8.39
N ILE A 45 -0.54 0.83 -7.17
CA ILE A 45 0.38 0.54 -6.08
C ILE A 45 0.27 -0.94 -5.72
N SER A 46 1.37 -1.70 -5.79
CA SER A 46 1.41 -3.11 -5.36
C SER A 46 2.29 -3.28 -4.13
N ILE A 47 1.82 -4.08 -3.17
CA ILE A 47 2.44 -4.28 -1.85
C ILE A 47 2.37 -5.78 -1.51
N PRO A 48 3.53 -6.44 -1.31
CA PRO A 48 3.56 -7.80 -0.76
C PRO A 48 3.16 -7.79 0.73
N ALA A 49 2.19 -8.63 1.09
CA ALA A 49 1.68 -8.79 2.45
C ALA A 49 1.45 -10.27 2.76
N GLY A 50 2.31 -10.86 3.58
CA GLY A 50 2.37 -12.32 3.78
C GLY A 50 2.54 -13.07 2.44
N ASP A 51 1.63 -13.99 2.15
CA ASP A 51 1.63 -14.84 0.94
C ASP A 51 0.86 -14.22 -0.25
N LEU A 52 0.39 -12.97 -0.11
CA LEU A 52 -0.40 -12.28 -1.13
C LEU A 52 0.27 -10.99 -1.59
N ILE A 53 -0.02 -10.58 -2.83
CA ILE A 53 0.27 -9.23 -3.32
C ILE A 53 -1.07 -8.49 -3.42
N VAL A 54 -1.18 -7.38 -2.71
CA VAL A 54 -2.35 -6.50 -2.78
C VAL A 54 -2.04 -5.36 -3.75
N THR A 55 -2.96 -5.08 -4.66
CA THR A 55 -2.82 -3.98 -5.63
C THR A 55 -3.97 -2.99 -5.50
N PHE A 56 -3.63 -1.71 -5.31
CA PHE A 56 -4.57 -0.60 -5.21
C PHE A 56 -4.49 0.23 -6.49
N GLY A 57 -5.66 0.53 -7.07
CA GLY A 57 -5.77 1.53 -8.11
C GLY A 57 -5.90 2.92 -7.52
N LEU A 58 -5.15 3.88 -8.06
CA LEU A 58 -5.30 5.29 -7.72
C LEU A 58 -6.23 5.94 -8.75
N ASP A 59 -7.16 6.76 -8.25
CA ASP A 59 -8.03 7.64 -9.03
C ASP A 59 -7.63 9.11 -8.80
#